data_AF-X1T5Y1-F1
#
_entry.id   AF-X1T5Y1-F1
#
_cell.length_a   1.000
_cell.length_b   1.000
_cell.length_c   1.000
_cell.angle_alpha   90.00
_cell.angle_beta   90.00
_cell.angle_gamma   90.00
#
_symmetry.space_group_name_H-M   'P 1'
#
loop_
_entity.id
_entity.type
_entity.pdbx_description
1 polymer ?
#
loop_
_entity_poly.entity_id
_entity_poly.type
_entity_poly.pdbx_seq_one_letter_code
_entity_poly.pdbx_strand_id
1 'polypeptide(L)' 'IMNIITTRSYRRQGIARQLMKTMLRWLQQSQIPVAKLYATPMAHSLYEELGFTKSDELKLHLD' A
#
# COMPACT_ATOMS: atom_id res chain seq x y z
N ILE A 1 1.62 6.14 -0.82
CA ILE A 1 0.28 5.72 -1.28
C ILE A 1 -0.70 5.96 -0.14
N MET A 2 -1.83 6.62 -0.40
CA MET A 2 -2.83 6.98 0.60
C MET A 2 -4.25 6.67 0.10
N ASN A 3 -5.22 6.62 1.02
CA ASN A 3 -6.66 6.60 0.73
C ASN A 3 -7.17 5.42 -0.11
N ILE A 4 -6.58 4.24 0.02
CA ILE A 4 -7.09 3.02 -0.61
C ILE A 4 -8.24 2.45 0.23
N ILE A 5 -9.46 2.53 -0.30
CA ILE A 5 -10.67 2.05 0.35
C ILE A 5 -11.48 1.21 -0.65
N THR A 6 -11.93 0.04 -0.20
CA THR A 6 -12.96 -0.74 -0.90
C THR A 6 -14.23 -0.74 -0.05
N THR A 7 -15.32 -0.28 -0.65
CA THR A 7 -16.66 -0.30 -0.05
C THR A 7 -17.04 -1.73 0.37
N ARG A 8 -17.74 -1.88 1.50
CA ARG A 8 -17.94 -3.18 2.16
C ARG A 8 -18.53 -4.24 1.22
N SER A 9 -19.51 -3.86 0.42
CA SER A 9 -20.20 -4.74 -0.55
C SER A 9 -19.30 -5.29 -1.67
N TYR A 10 -18.12 -4.69 -1.86
CA TYR A 10 -17.18 -5.04 -2.92
C TYR A 10 -15.85 -5.60 -2.37
N ARG A 11 -15.76 -5.85 -1.06
CA ARG A 11 -14.57 -6.48 -0.45
C ARG A 11 -14.47 -7.95 -0.84
N ARG A 12 -13.26 -8.51 -0.70
CA ARG A 12 -12.92 -9.91 -1.00
C ARG A 12 -13.08 -10.33 -2.47
N GLN A 13 -13.21 -9.36 -3.38
CA GLN A 13 -13.24 -9.58 -4.83
C GLN A 13 -11.90 -9.27 -5.52
N GLY A 14 -10.83 -9.03 -4.75
CA GLY A 14 -9.50 -8.72 -5.30
C GLY A 14 -9.30 -7.30 -5.83
N ILE A 15 -10.31 -6.42 -5.76
CA ILE A 15 -10.26 -5.04 -6.27
C ILE A 15 -9.04 -4.26 -5.73
N ALA A 16 -8.85 -4.21 -4.42
CA ALA A 16 -7.71 -3.52 -3.81
C ALA A 16 -6.36 -4.09 -4.27
N ARG A 17 -6.26 -5.42 -4.44
CA ARG A 17 -5.05 -6.08 -4.93
C ARG A 17 -4.74 -5.67 -6.36
N GLN A 18 -5.75 -5.65 -7.23
CA GLN A 18 -5.59 -5.27 -8.63
C GLN A 18 -5.20 -3.79 -8.78
N LEU A 19 -5.83 -2.91 -7.99
CA LEU A 19 -5.48 -1.49 -7.95
C LEU A 19 -4.03 -1.29 -7.50
N MET A 20 -3.62 -1.92 -6.40
CA MET A 20 -2.23 -1.85 -5.90
C MET A 20 -1.22 -2.37 -6.91
N LYS A 21 -1.46 -3.54 -7.52
CA LYS A 21 -0.57 -4.08 -8.57
C LYS A 21 -0.40 -3.11 -9.73
N THR A 22 -1.47 -2.42 -10.11
CA THR A 22 -1.42 -1.43 -11.20
C THR A 22 -0.58 -0.22 -10.83
N MET A 23 -0.77 0.32 -9.62
CA MET A 23 0.04 1.44 -9.13
C MET A 23 1.52 1.06 -8.96
N LEU A 24 1.82 -0.14 -8.43
CA LEU A 24 3.19 -0.61 -8.26
C LEU A 24 3.92 -0.78 -9.59
N ARG A 25 3.25 -1.32 -10.61
CA ARG A 25 3.81 -1.38 -11.97
C ARG A 25 4.15 0.01 -12.50
N TRP A 26 3.24 0.97 -12.31
CA TRP A 26 3.48 2.35 -12.74
C TRP A 26 4.67 2.98 -12.01
N LEU A 27 4.79 2.78 -10.69
CA LEU A 27 5.94 3.26 -9.90
C LEU A 27 7.26 2.66 -10.38
N GLN A 28 7.27 1.36 -10.68
CA GLN A 28 8.43 0.67 -11.21
C GLN A 28 8.86 1.22 -12.59
N GLN A 29 7.89 1.43 -13.49
CA GLN A 29 8.15 2.02 -14.81
C GLN A 29 8.65 3.47 -14.71
N SER A 30 8.17 4.19 -13.69
CA SER A 30 8.58 5.57 -13.40
C SER A 30 9.91 5.64 -12.63
N GLN A 31 10.60 4.50 -12.43
CA GLN A 31 11.86 4.38 -11.70
C GLN A 31 11.81 4.97 -10.28
N ILE A 32 10.64 4.92 -9.62
CA ILE A 32 10.49 5.38 -8.24
C ILE A 32 11.01 4.28 -7.29
N PRO A 33 12.07 4.53 -6.51
CA PRO A 33 12.76 3.46 -5.78
C PRO A 33 12.02 3.03 -4.50
N VAL A 34 11.23 3.92 -3.90
CA VAL A 34 10.58 3.68 -2.61
C VAL A 34 9.16 4.24 -2.62
N ALA A 35 8.21 3.42 -2.20
CA ALA A 35 6.85 3.84 -1.91
C ALA A 35 6.47 3.43 -0.48
N LYS A 36 5.87 4.37 0.26
CA LYS A 36 5.43 4.16 1.64
C LYS A 36 3.92 4.24 1.75
N LEU A 37 3.36 3.55 2.73
CA LEU A 37 1.95 3.63 3.09
C LEU A 37 1.77 3.35 4.59
N TYR A 38 0.68 3.87 5.14
CA TYR A 38 0.20 3.47 6.46
C TYR A 38 -1.01 2.56 6.27
N ALA A 39 -0.90 1.34 6.78
CA ALA A 39 -1.93 0.32 6.63
C ALA A 39 -2.73 0.16 7.92
N THR A 40 -4.06 0.12 7.79
CA THR A 40 -4.94 -0.36 8.87
C THR A 40 -4.67 -1.85 9.13
N PRO A 41 -4.92 -2.38 10.33
CA PRO A 41 -4.71 -3.80 10.65
C PRO A 41 -5.36 -4.77 9.64
N MET A 42 -6.58 -4.46 9.18
CA MET A 42 -7.31 -5.26 8.18
C MET A 42 -6.54 -5.40 6.84
N ALA A 43 -5.73 -4.40 6.49
CA ALA A 43 -5.05 -4.33 5.20
C ALA A 43 -3.61 -4.86 5.26
N HIS A 44 -3.08 -5.21 6.43
CA HIS A 44 -1.68 -5.65 6.61
C HIS A 44 -1.35 -6.85 5.73
N SER A 45 -2.14 -7.92 5.82
CA SER A 45 -1.92 -9.15 5.02
C SER A 45 -1.88 -8.87 3.51
N LEU A 46 -2.73 -7.96 2.99
CA LEU A 46 -2.68 -7.61 1.57
C LEU A 46 -1.35 -6.96 1.19
N TYR A 47 -0.84 -6.04 2.01
CA TYR A 47 0.39 -5.31 1.69
C TYR A 47 1.63 -6.19 1.86
N GLU A 48 1.67 -7.05 2.88
CA GLU A 48 2.74 -8.05 3.04
C GLU A 48 2.83 -8.99 1.82
N GLU A 49 1.69 -9.49 1.33
CA GLU A 49 1.63 -10.31 0.11
C GLU A 49 2.08 -9.57 -1.17
N LEU A 50 2.03 -8.23 -1.16
CA LEU A 50 2.51 -7.39 -2.26
C LEU A 50 4.00 -7.01 -2.11
N GLY A 51 4.68 -7.52 -1.08
CA GLY A 51 6.08 -7.26 -0.82
C GLY A 51 6.36 -5.99 -0.02
N PHE A 52 5.34 -5.35 0.55
CA PHE A 52 5.59 -4.30 1.55
C PHE A 52 6.10 -4.96 2.82
N THR A 53 7.23 -4.46 3.31
CA THR A 53 7.74 -4.83 4.63
C THR A 53 7.18 -3.87 5.66
N LYS A 54 6.81 -4.39 6.84
CA LYS A 54 6.44 -3.54 7.97
C LYS A 54 7.59 -2.58 8.28
N SER A 55 7.24 -1.33 8.52
CA SER A 55 8.15 -0.28 8.90
C SER A 55 7.58 0.40 10.13
N ASP A 56 8.35 0.45 11.22
CA ASP A 56 7.93 1.07 12.49
C ASP A 56 8.09 2.61 12.43
N GLU A 57 7.68 3.25 11.33
CA GLU A 57 8.14 4.61 11.04
C GLU A 57 7.38 5.70 11.82
N LEU A 58 8.08 6.23 12.83
CA LEU A 58 7.93 7.60 13.36
C LEU A 58 9.15 8.40 12.92
N LYS A 59 8.94 9.59 12.34
CA LYS A 59 10.04 10.51 12.02
C LYS A 59 9.72 11.94 12.39
N LEU A 60 10.63 12.49 13.18
CA LEU A 60 10.65 13.83 13.73
C LEU A 60 12.00 14.43 13.35
N HIS A 61 11.99 15.53 12.61
CA HIS A 61 13.17 16.36 12.39
C HIS A 61 12.87 17.70 13.06
N LEU A 62 13.53 17.94 14.19
CA LEU A 62 13.53 19.19 14.91
C LEU A 62 14.95 19.73 14.76
N ASP A 63 15.04 20.95 14.26
CA ASP A 63 16.27 21.72 14.32
C ASP A 63 16.65 22.01 15.79
#